data_AF-A0A022PCW6-F1
#
_entry.id   AF-A0A022PCW6-F1
#
_cell.length_a   1.000
_cell.length_b   1.000
_cell.length_c   1.000
_cell.angle_alpha   90.00
_cell.angle_beta   90.00
_cell.angle_gamma   90.00
#
_symmetry.space_group_name_H-M   'P 1'
#
loop_
_entity.id
_entity.type
_entity.pdbx_description
1 polymer ?
#
loop_
_entity_poly.entity_id
_entity_poly.type
_entity_poly.pdbx_seq_one_letter_code
_entity_poly.pdbx_strand_id
1 'polypeptide(L)'
;MVNDMKLNMLFALILTVLSFSAYSEKIDYCYTIEFDSGVFNLKALKKASAKNDCRYNHVPLIYNGMKDYFDLSGEAYPSGGIIYIKWNSESKKYSYDIDEINNTLKEAYGKKKQFSYVLNMKYKVEIKTFPRRKGAVVLSDVIFLDEKDKPYSVMRTLFFYSQDNYAAEYYPDPIKYSDKKRIDFLNKVTDLFMTMEINYDFS
;
A
#
# COMPACT_ATOMS: atom_id res chain seq x y z
N MET A 1 68.13 -23.11 7.85
CA MET A 1 67.31 -23.78 8.88
C MET A 1 66.50 -22.73 9.62
N VAL A 2 65.33 -23.16 10.07
CA VAL A 2 64.11 -22.43 10.45
C VAL A 2 64.24 -21.50 11.67
N ASN A 3 63.27 -20.56 11.77
CA ASN A 3 62.83 -19.69 12.90
C ASN A 3 63.56 -18.33 13.04
N ASP A 4 62.88 -17.19 13.25
CA ASP A 4 61.69 -16.95 14.08
C ASP A 4 60.80 -15.79 13.60
N MET A 5 59.52 -15.90 13.97
CA MET A 5 58.44 -14.90 13.90
C MET A 5 58.80 -13.51 14.45
N LYS A 6 58.20 -12.46 13.89
CA LYS A 6 57.27 -11.58 14.63
C LYS A 6 56.47 -10.65 13.71
N LEU A 7 55.24 -11.12 13.47
CA LEU A 7 53.99 -10.38 13.36
C LEU A 7 54.06 -8.88 13.70
N ASN A 8 53.61 -8.01 12.79
CA ASN A 8 53.05 -6.71 13.13
C ASN A 8 51.90 -6.35 12.19
N MET A 9 50.70 -6.36 12.78
CA MET A 9 49.41 -5.71 12.48
C MET A 9 49.15 -5.20 11.05
N LEU A 10 48.15 -5.73 10.33
CA LEU A 10 46.71 -5.48 10.50
C LEU A 10 46.32 -4.01 10.28
N PHE A 11 45.74 -3.70 9.11
CA PHE A 11 44.52 -2.88 9.01
C PHE A 11 43.82 -3.21 7.69
N ALA A 12 43.00 -4.27 7.71
CA ALA A 12 41.91 -4.41 6.78
C ALA A 12 40.85 -3.39 7.20
N LEU A 13 40.73 -2.30 6.44
CA LEU A 13 39.60 -1.40 6.58
C LEU A 13 38.40 -2.08 5.90
N ILE A 14 37.75 -2.94 6.67
CA ILE A 14 36.38 -3.37 6.36
C ILE A 14 35.54 -2.10 6.48
N LEU A 15 35.21 -1.51 5.34
CA LEU A 15 34.09 -0.57 5.22
C LEU A 15 32.83 -1.37 5.56
N THR A 16 32.55 -1.49 6.85
CA THR A 16 31.21 -1.80 7.33
C THR A 16 30.34 -0.64 6.87
N VAL A 17 29.66 -0.83 5.74
CA VAL A 17 28.40 -0.15 5.51
C VAL A 17 27.57 -0.49 6.75
N LEU A 18 27.47 0.47 7.67
CA LEU A 18 26.43 0.48 8.69
C LEU A 18 25.13 0.60 7.91
N SER A 19 24.64 -0.53 7.41
CA SER A 19 23.23 -0.72 7.17
C SER A 19 22.58 -0.54 8.53
N PHE A 20 22.19 0.70 8.83
CA PHE A 20 21.12 0.94 9.79
C PHE A 20 19.93 0.17 9.23
N SER A 21 19.82 -1.10 9.60
CA SER A 21 18.54 -1.77 9.72
C SER A 21 17.83 -1.03 10.85
N ALA A 22 17.28 0.14 10.52
CA ALA A 22 16.13 0.65 11.23
C ALA A 22 15.08 -0.45 11.03
N TYR A 23 15.03 -1.40 11.96
CA TYR A 23 13.88 -2.26 12.09
C TYR A 23 12.73 -1.31 12.25
N SER A 24 11.91 -1.28 11.22
CA SER A 24 10.76 -0.42 11.19
C SER A 24 9.80 -0.89 12.28
N GLU A 25 9.29 0.08 13.05
CA GLU A 25 8.56 -0.24 14.27
C GLU A 25 7.15 -0.70 13.90
N LYS A 26 6.69 -1.79 14.53
CA LYS A 26 5.30 -2.23 14.41
C LYS A 26 4.38 -1.19 15.07
N ILE A 27 3.31 -0.88 14.37
CA ILE A 27 2.27 0.06 14.80
C ILE A 27 0.99 -0.70 14.91
N ASP A 28 0.48 -0.77 16.13
CA ASP A 28 -0.86 -1.22 16.38
C ASP A 28 -1.82 -0.03 16.36
N TYR A 29 -2.50 0.15 15.23
CA TYR A 29 -3.36 1.29 15.05
C TYR A 29 -4.71 1.03 15.73
N CYS A 30 -5.04 1.88 16.70
CA CYS A 30 -6.27 1.76 17.50
C CYS A 30 -6.48 0.41 18.21
N TYR A 31 -5.41 -0.35 18.46
CA TYR A 31 -5.51 -1.73 18.93
C TYR A 31 -6.34 -2.62 18.00
N THR A 32 -6.08 -2.58 16.68
CA THR A 32 -6.89 -3.34 15.71
C THR A 32 -6.05 -3.95 14.61
N ILE A 33 -5.40 -3.10 13.82
CA ILE A 33 -4.56 -3.52 12.71
C ILE A 33 -3.14 -3.17 13.09
N GLU A 34 -2.31 -4.20 13.20
CA GLU A 34 -0.88 -4.03 13.32
C GLU A 34 -0.25 -3.99 11.93
N PHE A 35 0.66 -3.05 11.70
CA PHE A 35 1.47 -3.01 10.50
C PHE A 35 2.86 -2.47 10.80
N ASP A 36 3.78 -2.77 9.91
CA ASP A 36 5.10 -2.17 9.97
C ASP A 36 5.05 -0.73 9.44
N SER A 37 5.47 0.25 10.25
CA SER A 37 5.55 1.65 9.81
C SER A 37 6.48 1.87 8.62
N GLY A 38 7.41 0.96 8.37
CA GLY A 38 8.35 1.02 7.25
C GLY A 38 9.13 2.33 7.23
N VAL A 39 8.97 3.09 6.14
CA VAL A 39 9.62 4.39 5.91
C VAL A 39 8.73 5.59 6.22
N PHE A 40 7.51 5.38 6.70
CA PHE A 40 6.57 6.46 6.98
C PHE A 40 6.88 7.13 8.32
N ASN A 41 6.41 8.36 8.48
CA ASN A 41 6.63 9.14 9.69
C ASN A 41 5.96 8.49 10.92
N LEU A 42 6.77 7.73 11.66
CA LEU A 42 6.39 7.03 12.87
C LEU A 42 5.71 7.93 13.92
N LYS A 43 6.23 9.14 14.13
CA LYS A 43 5.67 10.09 15.11
C LYS A 43 4.25 10.52 14.72
N ALA A 44 3.98 10.70 13.43
CA ALA A 44 2.66 11.05 12.94
C ALA A 44 1.67 9.89 13.13
N LEU A 45 2.09 8.66 12.80
CA LEU A 45 1.29 7.44 12.98
C LEU A 45 0.93 7.22 14.46
N LYS A 46 1.93 7.25 15.36
CA LYS A 46 1.71 7.11 16.82
C LYS A 46 0.80 8.19 17.39
N LYS A 47 0.93 9.42 16.91
CA LYS A 47 0.05 10.52 17.35
C LYS A 47 -1.38 10.32 16.88
N ALA A 48 -1.58 9.79 15.67
CA ALA A 48 -2.91 9.52 15.13
C ALA A 48 -3.58 8.34 15.84
N SER A 49 -2.84 7.26 16.09
CA SER A 49 -3.37 6.06 16.77
C SER A 49 -3.72 6.28 18.24
N ALA A 50 -3.09 7.25 18.91
CA ALA A 50 -3.36 7.57 20.31
C ALA A 50 -4.68 8.34 20.54
N LYS A 51 -5.44 8.68 19.49
CA LYS A 51 -6.73 9.38 19.63
C LYS A 51 -7.87 8.40 19.91
N ASN A 52 -8.82 8.79 20.76
CA ASN A 52 -9.97 7.95 21.11
C ASN A 52 -10.88 7.61 19.92
N ASP A 53 -10.91 8.45 18.90
CA ASP A 53 -11.71 8.31 17.68
C ASP A 53 -10.87 7.82 16.48
N CYS A 54 -9.66 7.31 16.72
CA CYS A 54 -8.71 7.01 15.65
C CYS A 54 -9.26 6.00 14.60
N ARG A 55 -10.20 5.12 14.99
CA ARG A 55 -10.85 4.15 14.08
C ARG A 55 -11.71 4.80 13.00
N TYR A 56 -12.17 6.04 13.23
CA TYR A 56 -13.03 6.77 12.30
C TYR A 56 -12.29 7.89 11.56
N ASN A 57 -10.96 7.91 11.66
CA ASN A 57 -10.11 8.95 11.08
C ASN A 57 -9.08 8.36 10.11
N HIS A 58 -8.75 9.16 9.11
CA HIS A 58 -7.67 8.91 8.15
C HIS A 58 -6.33 8.60 8.85
N VAL A 59 -5.68 7.51 8.44
CA VAL A 59 -4.35 7.13 8.92
C VAL A 59 -3.29 7.85 8.08
N PRO A 60 -2.47 8.74 8.65
CA PRO A 60 -1.58 9.59 7.87
C PRO A 60 -0.38 8.83 7.30
N LEU A 61 -0.17 8.94 5.99
CA LEU A 61 1.01 8.44 5.28
C LEU A 61 1.90 9.62 4.90
N ILE A 62 3.04 9.77 5.59
CA ILE A 62 3.97 10.88 5.36
C ILE A 62 5.37 10.32 5.06
N TYR A 63 5.87 10.56 3.85
CA TYR A 63 7.17 10.08 3.38
C TYR A 63 7.77 11.05 2.35
N ASN A 64 9.03 11.47 2.54
CA ASN A 64 9.77 12.36 1.61
C ASN A 64 9.00 13.61 1.13
N GLY A 65 8.27 14.26 2.05
CA GLY A 65 7.48 15.46 1.76
C GLY A 65 6.12 15.19 1.09
N MET A 66 5.85 13.96 0.67
CA MET A 66 4.54 13.51 0.24
C MET A 66 3.67 13.20 1.47
N LYS A 67 2.40 13.53 1.35
CA LYS A 67 1.37 13.31 2.37
C LYS A 67 0.15 12.74 1.70
N ASP A 68 -0.34 11.66 2.26
CA ASP A 68 -1.60 11.03 1.89
C ASP A 68 -2.18 10.34 3.12
N TYR A 69 -3.21 9.54 2.95
CA TYR A 69 -3.75 8.72 4.01
C TYR A 69 -4.34 7.42 3.47
N PHE A 70 -4.47 6.42 4.34
CA PHE A 70 -5.36 5.29 4.11
C PHE A 70 -6.48 5.32 5.15
N ASP A 71 -7.56 4.61 4.86
CA ASP A 71 -8.75 4.54 5.67
C ASP A 71 -8.87 3.21 6.38
N LEU A 72 -9.49 3.23 7.55
CA LEU A 72 -9.95 2.03 8.23
C LEU A 72 -11.45 1.90 8.06
N SER A 73 -11.91 0.69 7.81
CA SER A 73 -13.33 0.36 7.71
C SER A 73 -13.67 -0.76 8.69
N GLY A 74 -14.84 -0.64 9.32
CA GLY A 74 -15.43 -1.69 10.17
C GLY A 74 -16.24 -2.73 9.37
N GLU A 75 -16.34 -2.58 8.05
CA GLU A 75 -17.06 -3.51 7.19
C GLU A 75 -16.06 -4.20 6.24
N ALA A 76 -15.74 -5.46 6.55
CA ALA A 76 -14.82 -6.25 5.73
C ALA A 76 -15.57 -6.93 4.58
N TYR A 77 -15.79 -6.19 3.50
CA TYR A 77 -16.21 -6.80 2.25
C TYR A 77 -15.01 -7.46 1.54
N PRO A 78 -15.18 -8.63 0.89
CA PRO A 78 -14.14 -9.20 0.05
C PRO A 78 -13.69 -8.24 -1.06
N SER A 79 -14.54 -7.33 -1.53
CA SER A 79 -14.16 -6.28 -2.48
C SER A 79 -13.46 -5.07 -1.84
N GLY A 80 -13.37 -5.01 -0.50
CA GLY A 80 -12.86 -3.86 0.23
C GLY A 80 -13.65 -2.58 -0.06
N GLY A 81 -14.98 -2.68 -0.24
CA GLY A 81 -15.82 -1.52 -0.58
C GLY A 81 -15.72 -1.04 -2.03
N ILE A 82 -14.86 -1.66 -2.86
CA ILE A 82 -14.60 -1.22 -4.23
C ILE A 82 -15.70 -1.71 -5.17
N ILE A 83 -16.55 -0.80 -5.63
CA ILE A 83 -17.74 -1.11 -6.40
C ILE A 83 -17.47 -1.85 -7.71
N TYR A 84 -16.36 -1.53 -8.38
CA TYR A 84 -16.01 -2.16 -9.66
C TYR A 84 -15.34 -3.52 -9.51
N ILE A 85 -14.95 -3.94 -8.30
CA ILE A 85 -14.33 -5.25 -8.03
C ILE A 85 -15.39 -6.22 -7.53
N LYS A 86 -15.40 -7.41 -8.12
CA LYS A 86 -16.33 -8.48 -7.75
C LYS A 86 -15.56 -9.70 -7.25
N TRP A 87 -15.98 -10.24 -6.12
CA TRP A 87 -15.50 -11.54 -5.62
C TRP A 87 -16.42 -12.65 -6.11
N ASN A 88 -15.86 -13.62 -6.84
CA ASN A 88 -16.58 -14.84 -7.19
C ASN A 88 -16.27 -15.94 -6.17
N SER A 89 -17.26 -16.30 -5.36
CA SER A 89 -17.12 -17.28 -4.27
C SER A 89 -16.83 -18.71 -4.74
N GLU A 90 -17.33 -19.09 -5.92
CA GLU A 90 -17.15 -20.43 -6.49
C GLU A 90 -15.72 -20.64 -6.98
N SER A 91 -15.23 -19.72 -7.82
CA SER A 91 -13.90 -19.77 -8.41
C SER A 91 -12.80 -19.23 -7.48
N LYS A 92 -13.19 -18.57 -6.38
CA LYS A 92 -12.30 -17.88 -5.43
C LYS A 92 -11.35 -16.90 -6.12
N LYS A 93 -11.88 -16.14 -7.08
CA LYS A 93 -11.13 -15.16 -7.86
C LYS A 93 -11.84 -13.82 -7.87
N TYR A 94 -11.04 -12.77 -7.93
CA TYR A 94 -11.52 -11.43 -8.20
C TYR A 94 -11.64 -11.20 -9.70
N SER A 95 -12.68 -10.48 -10.08
CA SER A 95 -12.86 -9.90 -11.40
C SER A 95 -13.26 -8.43 -11.26
N TYR A 96 -13.43 -7.74 -12.38
CA TYR A 96 -13.96 -6.39 -12.41
C TYR A 96 -15.12 -6.29 -13.37
N ASP A 97 -16.00 -5.33 -13.09
CA ASP A 97 -17.09 -4.94 -13.97
C ASP A 97 -16.69 -3.70 -14.78
N ILE A 98 -16.76 -3.82 -16.10
CA ILE A 98 -16.31 -2.77 -17.03
C ILE A 98 -17.21 -1.52 -16.98
N ASP A 99 -18.51 -1.69 -16.75
CA ASP A 99 -19.44 -0.57 -16.69
C ASP A 99 -19.28 0.16 -15.35
N GLU A 100 -19.11 -0.58 -14.26
CA GLU A 100 -18.85 -0.01 -12.93
C GLU A 100 -17.54 0.76 -12.86
N ILE A 101 -16.45 0.25 -13.44
CA ILE A 101 -15.18 0.99 -13.47
C ILE A 101 -15.31 2.26 -14.34
N ASN A 102 -15.99 2.21 -15.48
CA ASN A 102 -16.21 3.40 -16.31
C ASN A 102 -17.03 4.47 -15.58
N ASN A 103 -18.09 4.05 -14.87
CA ASN A 103 -18.88 4.94 -14.03
C ASN A 103 -18.05 5.52 -12.89
N THR A 104 -17.29 4.69 -12.18
CA THR A 104 -16.39 5.11 -11.09
C THR A 104 -15.40 6.17 -11.57
N LEU A 105 -14.74 5.94 -12.71
CA LEU A 105 -13.79 6.90 -13.28
C LEU A 105 -14.48 8.21 -13.66
N LYS A 106 -15.67 8.14 -14.27
CA LYS A 106 -16.46 9.32 -14.66
C LYS A 106 -16.91 10.13 -13.45
N GLU A 107 -17.36 9.49 -12.39
CA GLU A 107 -17.77 10.13 -11.14
C GLU A 107 -16.58 10.77 -10.43
N ALA A 108 -15.47 10.02 -10.29
CA ALA A 108 -14.27 10.49 -9.59
C ALA A 108 -13.53 11.60 -10.33
N TYR A 109 -13.45 11.53 -11.67
CA TYR A 109 -12.56 12.37 -12.47
C TYR A 109 -13.27 13.25 -13.52
N GLY A 110 -14.58 13.07 -13.75
CA GLY A 110 -15.36 13.85 -14.71
C GLY A 110 -15.36 15.36 -14.45
N LYS A 111 -15.29 15.76 -13.17
CA LYS A 111 -15.22 17.17 -12.76
C LYS A 111 -13.80 17.64 -12.39
N LYS A 112 -12.82 16.72 -12.28
CA LYS A 112 -11.44 17.02 -11.87
C LYS A 112 -10.55 17.21 -13.10
N LYS A 113 -10.42 18.46 -13.58
CA LYS A 113 -9.64 18.81 -14.80
C LYS A 113 -8.23 18.22 -14.85
N GLN A 114 -7.57 18.05 -13.70
CA GLN A 114 -6.21 17.50 -13.64
C GLN A 114 -6.11 16.01 -13.99
N PHE A 115 -7.20 15.25 -13.82
CA PHE A 115 -7.26 13.81 -14.08
C PHE A 115 -8.21 13.43 -15.22
N SER A 116 -8.99 14.36 -15.76
CA SER A 116 -9.96 14.09 -16.82
C SER A 116 -9.35 13.45 -18.07
N TYR A 117 -8.03 13.53 -18.24
CA TYR A 117 -7.32 12.84 -19.32
C TYR A 117 -7.54 11.32 -19.31
N VAL A 118 -7.70 10.69 -18.14
CA VAL A 118 -7.87 9.23 -18.03
C VAL A 118 -9.19 8.72 -18.61
N LEU A 119 -10.21 9.59 -18.73
CA LEU A 119 -11.55 9.22 -19.17
C LEU A 119 -11.59 8.78 -20.65
N ASN A 120 -10.62 9.23 -21.45
CA ASN A 120 -10.52 8.90 -22.87
C ASN A 120 -9.41 7.88 -23.17
N MET A 121 -8.75 7.35 -22.14
CA MET A 121 -7.66 6.39 -22.32
C MET A 121 -8.20 4.97 -22.32
N LYS A 122 -7.61 4.11 -23.16
CA LYS A 122 -7.74 2.66 -22.96
C LYS A 122 -7.11 2.30 -21.62
N TYR A 123 -7.66 1.29 -20.95
CA TYR A 123 -7.05 0.75 -19.74
C TYR A 123 -7.11 -0.77 -19.72
N LYS A 124 -6.27 -1.36 -18.90
CA LYS A 124 -6.38 -2.74 -18.44
C LYS A 124 -6.43 -2.76 -16.92
N VAL A 125 -7.15 -3.73 -16.36
CA VAL A 125 -7.23 -3.92 -14.91
C VAL A 125 -6.46 -5.19 -14.54
N GLU A 126 -5.55 -5.07 -13.59
CA GLU A 126 -4.80 -6.18 -13.02
C GLU A 126 -5.12 -6.29 -11.53
N ILE A 127 -5.66 -7.44 -11.11
CA ILE A 127 -5.98 -7.70 -9.70
C ILE A 127 -5.05 -8.78 -9.17
N LYS A 128 -4.39 -8.52 -8.04
CA LYS A 128 -3.54 -9.45 -7.32
C LYS A 128 -4.08 -9.65 -5.91
N THR A 129 -4.14 -10.90 -5.49
CA THR A 129 -4.60 -11.28 -4.15
C THR A 129 -3.47 -11.97 -3.42
N PHE A 130 -3.24 -11.55 -2.18
CA PHE A 130 -2.26 -12.11 -1.28
C PHE A 130 -3.01 -12.67 -0.07
N PRO A 131 -3.35 -13.98 -0.09
CA PRO A 131 -4.06 -14.61 1.02
C PRO A 131 -3.32 -14.42 2.35
N ARG A 132 -4.10 -14.30 3.42
CA ARG A 132 -3.66 -14.27 4.82
C ARG A 132 -4.44 -15.32 5.60
N ARG A 133 -3.99 -15.66 6.80
CA ARG A 133 -4.65 -16.67 7.65
C ARG A 133 -6.14 -16.35 7.90
N LYS A 134 -6.49 -15.07 8.04
CA LYS A 134 -7.86 -14.61 8.29
C LYS A 134 -8.32 -13.51 7.33
N GLY A 135 -7.98 -13.61 6.04
CA GLY A 135 -8.37 -12.58 5.06
C GLY A 135 -7.42 -12.51 3.87
N ALA A 136 -7.27 -11.33 3.28
CA ALA A 136 -6.27 -11.09 2.25
C ALA A 136 -5.90 -9.61 2.13
N VAL A 137 -4.73 -9.36 1.54
CA VAL A 137 -4.43 -8.08 0.91
C VAL A 137 -4.74 -8.22 -0.57
N VAL A 138 -5.45 -7.24 -1.14
CA VAL A 138 -5.78 -7.20 -2.56
C VAL A 138 -5.29 -5.88 -3.13
N LEU A 139 -4.69 -5.98 -4.31
CA LEU A 139 -4.18 -4.87 -5.09
C LEU A 139 -4.90 -4.87 -6.43
N SER A 140 -5.52 -3.75 -6.77
CA SER A 140 -6.19 -3.53 -8.05
C SER A 140 -5.52 -2.38 -8.78
N ASP A 141 -4.84 -2.69 -9.87
CA ASP A 141 -4.20 -1.72 -10.75
C ASP A 141 -5.09 -1.47 -11.97
N VAL A 142 -5.59 -0.24 -12.10
CA VAL A 142 -6.16 0.26 -13.34
C VAL A 142 -5.03 0.97 -14.10
N ILE A 143 -4.50 0.31 -15.13
CA ILE A 143 -3.36 0.77 -15.91
C ILE A 143 -3.88 1.42 -17.19
N PHE A 144 -3.76 2.75 -17.26
CA PHE A 144 -4.14 3.54 -18.42
C PHE A 144 -3.02 3.51 -19.47
N LEU A 145 -3.38 3.30 -20.72
CA LEU A 145 -2.47 3.08 -21.84
C LEU A 145 -2.46 4.31 -22.77
N ASP A 146 -1.28 4.65 -23.27
CA ASP A 146 -1.14 5.65 -24.34
C ASP A 146 -1.61 5.11 -25.71
N GLU A 147 -1.54 5.96 -26.74
CA GLU A 147 -1.93 5.60 -28.11
C GLU A 147 -1.11 4.46 -28.72
N LYS A 148 0.04 4.11 -28.12
CA LYS A 148 0.91 3.00 -28.52
C LYS A 148 0.72 1.77 -27.62
N ASP A 149 -0.39 1.73 -26.89
CA ASP A 149 -0.75 0.71 -25.90
C ASP A 149 0.32 0.51 -24.79
N LYS A 150 1.10 1.56 -24.46
CA LYS A 150 2.10 1.53 -23.38
C LYS A 150 1.53 2.09 -22.07
N PRO A 151 1.91 1.56 -20.90
CA PRO A 151 1.49 2.10 -19.61
C PRO A 151 1.88 3.58 -19.44
N TYR A 152 0.87 4.44 -19.26
CA TYR A 152 1.04 5.88 -19.11
C TYR A 152 0.79 6.35 -17.67
N SER A 153 -0.30 5.87 -17.06
CA SER A 153 -0.61 6.09 -15.64
C SER A 153 -1.23 4.86 -15.00
N VAL A 154 -1.22 4.82 -13.67
CA VAL A 154 -1.85 3.78 -12.88
C VAL A 154 -2.68 4.39 -11.76
N MET A 155 -3.86 3.82 -11.53
CA MET A 155 -4.61 3.99 -10.29
C MET A 155 -4.55 2.65 -9.57
N ARG A 156 -3.74 2.59 -8.50
CA ARG A 156 -3.55 1.39 -7.69
C ARG A 156 -4.36 1.51 -6.42
N THR A 157 -5.42 0.74 -6.32
CA THR A 157 -6.16 0.61 -5.08
C THR A 157 -5.60 -0.54 -4.28
N LEU A 158 -5.38 -0.33 -2.97
CA LEU A 158 -4.98 -1.37 -2.03
C LEU A 158 -6.08 -1.53 -1.00
N PHE A 159 -6.41 -2.77 -0.67
CA PHE A 159 -7.22 -3.04 0.50
C PHE A 159 -6.76 -4.29 1.23
N PHE A 160 -6.70 -4.18 2.55
CA PHE A 160 -6.58 -5.29 3.46
C PHE A 160 -7.97 -5.56 4.01
N TYR A 161 -8.41 -6.82 4.00
CA TYR A 161 -9.63 -7.21 4.69
C TYR A 161 -9.37 -8.46 5.53
N SER A 162 -10.09 -8.54 6.65
CA SER A 162 -10.10 -9.69 7.53
C SER A 162 -11.51 -10.20 7.77
N GLN A 163 -11.65 -11.53 7.94
CA GLN A 163 -12.90 -12.18 8.33
C GLN A 163 -13.41 -11.74 9.72
N ASP A 164 -12.58 -11.08 10.52
CA ASP A 164 -12.94 -10.49 11.81
C ASP A 164 -13.58 -9.08 11.67
N ASN A 165 -14.09 -8.72 10.48
CA ASN A 165 -14.71 -7.42 10.16
C ASN A 165 -13.78 -6.19 10.29
N TYR A 166 -12.49 -6.37 10.01
CA TYR A 166 -11.54 -5.27 9.90
C TYR A 166 -11.09 -5.10 8.46
N ALA A 167 -11.07 -3.87 7.98
CA ALA A 167 -10.51 -3.53 6.69
C ALA A 167 -9.68 -2.24 6.75
N ALA A 168 -8.70 -2.15 5.85
CA ALA A 168 -7.96 -0.93 5.58
C ALA A 168 -7.92 -0.72 4.07
N GLU A 169 -8.06 0.51 3.61
CA GLU A 169 -8.24 0.82 2.20
C GLU A 169 -7.44 2.06 1.78
N TYR A 170 -6.80 2.03 0.62
CA TYR A 170 -6.03 3.13 0.07
C TYR A 170 -6.41 3.38 -1.40
N TYR A 171 -6.89 4.60 -1.67
CA TYR A 171 -7.43 5.03 -2.96
C TYR A 171 -6.72 6.27 -3.51
N PRO A 172 -5.58 6.12 -4.19
CA PRO A 172 -4.91 7.25 -4.80
C PRO A 172 -5.63 7.69 -6.09
N ASP A 173 -5.56 8.97 -6.40
CA ASP A 173 -5.82 9.47 -7.75
C ASP A 173 -4.82 8.87 -8.78
N PRO A 174 -5.08 8.93 -10.10
CA PRO A 174 -4.19 8.34 -11.10
C PRO A 174 -2.79 8.98 -11.11
N ILE A 175 -1.76 8.14 -11.11
CA ILE A 175 -0.35 8.55 -11.06
C ILE A 175 0.32 8.22 -12.40
N LYS A 176 0.91 9.23 -13.05
CA LYS A 176 1.71 9.01 -14.27
C LYS A 176 2.99 8.26 -13.94
N TYR A 177 3.37 7.27 -14.75
CA TYR A 177 4.62 6.53 -14.56
C TYR A 177 5.89 7.41 -14.70
N SER A 178 5.75 8.59 -15.29
CA SER A 178 6.81 9.61 -15.33
C SER A 178 7.03 10.29 -13.98
N ASP A 179 6.04 10.33 -13.08
CA ASP A 179 6.18 10.86 -11.72
C ASP A 179 6.79 9.78 -10.80
N LYS A 180 8.12 9.64 -10.91
CA LYS A 180 8.87 8.62 -10.16
C LYS A 180 8.73 8.74 -8.65
N LYS A 181 8.53 9.95 -8.12
CA LYS A 181 8.39 10.17 -6.67
C LYS A 181 7.05 9.62 -6.18
N ARG A 182 5.95 9.91 -6.88
CA ARG A 182 4.63 9.36 -6.51
C ARG A 182 4.55 7.85 -6.72
N ILE A 183 5.20 7.31 -7.76
CA ILE A 183 5.28 5.86 -7.96
C ILE A 183 6.07 5.19 -6.82
N ASP A 184 7.19 5.77 -6.38
CA ASP A 184 7.92 5.26 -5.21
C ASP A 184 7.05 5.29 -3.94
N PHE A 185 6.35 6.41 -3.69
CA PHE A 185 5.39 6.51 -2.58
C PHE A 185 4.35 5.40 -2.63
N LEU A 186 3.70 5.20 -3.80
CA LEU A 186 2.71 4.15 -3.98
C LEU A 186 3.27 2.74 -3.69
N ASN A 187 4.51 2.47 -4.10
CA ASN A 187 5.17 1.21 -3.78
C ASN A 187 5.42 1.07 -2.27
N LYS A 188 5.81 2.15 -1.57
CA LYS A 188 5.94 2.13 -0.10
C LYS A 188 4.62 1.92 0.61
N VAL A 189 3.52 2.48 0.11
CA VAL A 189 2.19 2.17 0.65
C VAL A 189 1.84 0.70 0.42
N THR A 190 2.18 0.16 -0.76
CA THR A 190 2.00 -1.28 -1.06
C THR A 190 2.79 -2.15 -0.07
N ASP A 191 4.05 -1.82 0.19
CA ASP A 191 4.90 -2.53 1.17
C ASP A 191 4.25 -2.51 2.56
N LEU A 192 3.74 -1.36 3.01
CA LEU A 192 3.04 -1.22 4.29
C LEU A 192 1.80 -2.12 4.36
N PHE A 193 0.93 -2.10 3.35
CA PHE A 193 -0.27 -2.95 3.31
C PHE A 193 0.07 -4.44 3.36
N MET A 194 1.20 -4.83 2.76
CA MET A 194 1.66 -6.22 2.78
C MET A 194 2.04 -6.70 4.19
N THR A 195 2.35 -5.79 5.11
CA THR A 195 2.70 -6.09 6.51
C THR A 195 1.51 -6.06 7.46
N MET A 196 0.31 -5.67 6.98
CA MET A 196 -0.89 -5.57 7.81
C MET A 196 -1.35 -6.94 8.31
N GLU A 197 -1.65 -6.99 9.60
CA GLU A 197 -2.24 -8.11 10.30
C GLU A 197 -3.21 -7.64 11.39
N ILE A 198 -4.09 -8.53 11.85
CA ILE A 198 -4.99 -8.23 12.96
C ILE A 198 -4.23 -8.37 14.27
N ASN A 199 -4.28 -7.35 15.12
CA ASN A 199 -3.78 -7.48 16.48
C ASN A 199 -4.71 -8.39 17.28
N TYR A 200 -4.17 -9.48 17.83
CA TYR A 200 -4.89 -10.47 18.62
C TYR A 200 -4.94 -10.14 20.12
N ASP A 201 -4.33 -9.04 20.57
CA ASP A 201 -4.32 -8.63 21.99
C ASP A 201 -5.66 -8.02 22.45
N PHE A 202 -6.75 -8.75 22.23
CA PHE A 202 -7.98 -8.62 23.02
C PHE A 202 -8.13 -9.86 23.90
N SER A 203 -7.36 -9.90 24.99
CA SER A 203 -7.60 -10.76 26.15
C SER A 203 -7.99 -9.92 27.35
#